data_AF-A0A2N2JRH4-F1
#
_entry.id   AF-A0A2N2JRH4-F1
#
_cell.length_a   1.000
_cell.length_b   1.000
_cell.length_c   1.000
_cell.angle_alpha   90.00
_cell.angle_beta   90.00
_cell.angle_gamma   90.00
#
_symmetry.space_group_name_H-M   'P 1'
#
loop_
_entity.id
_entity.type
_entity.pdbx_description
1 polymer ?
#
loop_
_entity_poly.entity_id
_entity_poly.type
_entity_poly.pdbx_seq_one_letter_code
_entity_poly.pdbx_strand_id
1 'polypeptide(L)'
;MEITTTINTFSRTKGNELSKGYYPTFPADVEMVKKTIEFNYGWNNRSVDEKRISIFDPCAGEGTFLGSIVRYARKAAKESTAKNAIVVSYAVELDETRFEKIRGTDQKIRGSFFDTTTSDFDILLLNPPYNRNTGELIQWVDKAIPMLSRSGVMVLVIPQYELKGEMIEKLRGNFKFCYAYKSEEYDAFKQVVVFLTRQKMNQQNPYRSRYEKFYDNLDDTQQDPIKFYRENPLSLTVNARTSDARPLLQSKDLSGLYLECEERLDKAAKTILDREYPSSYDTSIQPVSTLRTAHAVQLAAMNSQIESVTINGEHFLAKYMVTTKAETYDSYDEDSGTKTLTLVYKPTIETFLMDGTGVVKSAKDRGFDYFELNSHLSTILLRKLTRLYQPLHEIGQDEEYLADELKDIGLKAPQREAVKAVMKAYASGRKGIGIRANTGTGKTWLAKAVKYITGAKRTIMATEPHLVPQMVQEYENEGFDVHVIDSW
;
A
#
# COMPACT_ATOMS: atom_id res chain seq x y z
N MET A 1 38.82 16.90 -39.04
CA MET A 1 38.97 15.62 -38.34
C MET A 1 37.76 15.44 -37.46
N GLU A 2 36.82 14.66 -37.95
CA GLU A 2 35.67 14.12 -37.22
C GLU A 2 36.15 13.20 -36.10
N ILE A 3 35.60 13.30 -34.89
CA ILE A 3 35.42 12.16 -33.98
C ILE A 3 34.08 12.33 -33.24
N THR A 4 33.07 11.71 -33.85
CA THR A 4 31.97 10.90 -33.26
C THR A 4 30.92 11.54 -32.36
N THR A 5 29.80 11.85 -32.99
CA THR A 5 28.46 11.32 -32.68
C THR A 5 28.49 9.91 -32.03
N THR A 6 28.32 9.84 -30.72
CA THR A 6 27.81 8.62 -30.05
C THR A 6 26.35 8.84 -29.67
N ILE A 7 25.49 8.35 -30.56
CA ILE A 7 24.10 8.04 -30.28
C ILE A 7 24.08 7.13 -29.05
N ASN A 8 23.56 7.63 -27.93
CA ASN A 8 23.32 6.88 -26.71
C ASN A 8 22.32 5.76 -27.02
N THR A 9 22.83 4.62 -27.47
CA THR A 9 22.14 3.35 -27.55
C THR A 9 22.09 2.77 -26.14
N PHE A 10 21.37 3.46 -25.25
CA PHE A 10 20.84 2.79 -24.07
C PHE A 10 19.88 1.72 -24.59
N SER A 11 20.37 0.48 -24.59
CA SER A 11 19.65 -0.73 -24.98
C SER A 11 18.18 -0.66 -24.59
N ARG A 12 17.30 -0.50 -25.61
CA ARG A 12 15.84 -0.65 -25.50
C ARG A 12 15.44 -1.95 -24.80
N THR A 13 16.29 -2.97 -24.85
CA THR A 13 16.10 -4.26 -24.21
C THR A 13 16.09 -4.16 -22.68
N LYS A 14 16.96 -3.35 -22.05
CA LYS A 14 16.94 -3.11 -20.59
C LYS A 14 15.73 -2.28 -20.13
N GLY A 15 15.26 -1.35 -20.98
CA GLY A 15 14.03 -0.58 -20.71
C GLY A 15 12.75 -1.44 -20.73
N ASN A 16 12.73 -2.48 -21.57
CA ASN A 16 11.61 -3.43 -21.65
C ASN A 16 11.56 -4.38 -20.44
N GLU A 17 12.71 -4.77 -19.90
CA GLU A 17 12.78 -5.52 -18.62
C GLU A 17 12.32 -4.67 -17.43
N LEU A 18 12.62 -3.36 -17.44
CA LEU A 18 12.13 -2.40 -16.44
C LEU A 18 10.61 -2.13 -16.55
N SER A 19 10.02 -2.35 -17.73
CA SER A 19 8.58 -2.15 -17.99
C SER A 19 7.73 -3.42 -17.86
N LYS A 20 8.30 -4.53 -17.37
CA LYS A 20 7.63 -5.85 -17.22
C LYS A 20 6.84 -6.29 -18.49
N GLY A 21 7.36 -5.99 -19.69
CA GLY A 21 6.70 -6.34 -20.95
C GLY A 21 5.49 -5.47 -21.35
N TYR A 22 5.30 -4.30 -20.73
CA TYR A 22 4.28 -3.33 -21.13
C TYR A 22 4.62 -2.61 -22.43
N TYR A 23 3.67 -2.60 -23.37
CA TYR A 23 3.73 -1.82 -24.60
C TYR A 23 2.43 -1.01 -24.76
N PRO A 24 2.47 0.33 -24.70
CA PRO A 24 1.26 1.13 -24.92
C PRO A 24 0.77 0.97 -26.37
N THR A 25 -0.54 0.91 -26.56
CA THR A 25 -1.13 0.89 -27.91
C THR A 25 -0.88 2.24 -28.60
N PHE A 26 -0.32 2.21 -29.82
CA PHE A 26 0.04 3.42 -30.54
C PHE A 26 -1.19 4.26 -30.94
N PRO A 27 -1.10 5.60 -30.94
CA PRO A 27 -2.23 6.45 -31.29
C PRO A 27 -2.84 6.16 -32.67
N ALA A 28 -2.06 5.87 -33.72
CA ALA A 28 -2.64 5.55 -35.03
C ALA A 28 -3.28 4.17 -35.06
N ASP A 29 -2.83 3.22 -34.23
CA ASP A 29 -3.51 1.94 -34.06
C ASP A 29 -4.88 2.12 -33.40
N VAL A 30 -4.98 3.00 -32.40
CA VAL A 30 -6.26 3.36 -31.80
C VAL A 30 -7.20 4.00 -32.83
N GLU A 31 -6.69 4.88 -33.69
CA GLU A 31 -7.48 5.47 -34.78
C GLU A 31 -7.89 4.45 -35.84
N MET A 32 -7.02 3.49 -36.17
CA MET A 32 -7.35 2.34 -37.03
C MET A 32 -8.52 1.55 -36.42
N VAL A 33 -8.46 1.23 -35.12
CA VAL A 33 -9.53 0.49 -34.43
C VAL A 33 -10.85 1.27 -34.47
N LYS A 34 -10.84 2.59 -34.23
CA LYS A 34 -12.04 3.43 -34.35
C LYS A 34 -12.64 3.42 -35.75
N LYS A 35 -11.81 3.41 -36.79
CA LYS A 35 -12.30 3.38 -38.18
C LYS A 35 -12.75 1.99 -38.63
N THR A 36 -12.23 0.95 -37.97
CA THR A 36 -12.60 -0.45 -38.26
C THR A 36 -13.87 -0.86 -37.52
N ILE A 37 -14.15 -0.32 -36.33
CA ILE A 37 -15.32 -0.72 -35.53
C ILE A 37 -16.44 0.31 -35.67
N GLU A 38 -17.60 -0.15 -36.14
CA GLU A 38 -18.83 0.63 -36.16
C GLU A 38 -19.80 0.15 -35.08
N PHE A 39 -20.45 1.10 -34.39
CA PHE A 39 -21.39 0.78 -33.32
C PHE A 39 -22.83 0.92 -33.79
N ASN A 40 -23.59 -0.17 -33.74
CA ASN A 40 -25.01 -0.18 -34.08
C ASN A 40 -25.87 -0.36 -32.82
N TYR A 41 -26.51 0.71 -32.37
CA TYR A 41 -27.47 0.69 -31.25
C TYR A 41 -28.91 0.35 -31.71
N GLY A 42 -29.10 -0.02 -32.98
CA GLY A 42 -30.39 -0.32 -33.57
C GLY A 42 -31.29 0.91 -33.69
N TRP A 43 -32.59 0.68 -33.84
CA TRP A 43 -33.57 1.72 -34.17
C TRP A 43 -34.37 2.17 -32.95
N ASN A 44 -34.88 3.40 -32.99
CA ASN A 44 -35.82 3.88 -31.97
C ASN A 44 -37.03 2.95 -31.86
N ASN A 45 -37.19 2.27 -30.73
CA ASN A 45 -38.38 1.48 -30.42
C ASN A 45 -38.98 1.97 -29.09
N ARG A 46 -40.20 1.53 -28.78
CA ARG A 46 -40.88 1.88 -27.52
C ARG A 46 -40.35 1.09 -26.32
N SER A 47 -39.30 0.26 -26.49
CA SER A 47 -38.77 -0.50 -25.37
C SER A 47 -38.06 0.41 -24.39
N VAL A 48 -38.19 0.09 -23.10
CA VAL A 48 -37.45 0.72 -22.01
C VAL A 48 -36.09 0.07 -21.79
N ASP A 49 -35.80 -1.05 -22.45
CA ASP A 49 -34.59 -1.82 -22.24
C ASP A 49 -33.33 -1.03 -22.64
N GLU A 50 -32.25 -1.23 -21.88
CA GLU A 50 -30.95 -0.67 -22.21
C GLU A 50 -30.42 -1.31 -23.50
N LYS A 51 -29.97 -0.48 -24.43
CA LYS A 51 -29.22 -0.92 -25.62
C LYS A 51 -27.75 -0.76 -25.37
N ARG A 52 -27.16 -1.82 -24.83
CA ARG A 52 -25.84 -1.78 -24.23
C ARG A 52 -24.75 -2.30 -25.15
N ILE A 53 -23.63 -1.59 -25.17
CA ILE A 53 -22.34 -2.10 -25.66
C ILE A 53 -21.37 -2.11 -24.49
N SER A 54 -20.75 -3.27 -24.27
CA SER A 54 -19.80 -3.49 -23.19
C SER A 54 -18.39 -3.67 -23.73
N ILE A 55 -17.44 -2.91 -23.18
CA ILE A 55 -16.05 -2.85 -23.64
C ILE A 55 -15.14 -3.20 -22.48
N PHE A 56 -14.27 -4.18 -22.66
CA PHE A 56 -13.36 -4.63 -21.62
C PHE A 56 -11.91 -4.66 -22.11
N ASP A 57 -11.00 -4.11 -21.30
CA ASP A 57 -9.56 -4.20 -21.47
C ASP A 57 -8.94 -4.96 -20.27
N PRO A 58 -8.48 -6.21 -20.47
CA PRO A 58 -7.95 -7.05 -19.41
C PRO A 58 -6.51 -6.68 -18.99
N CYS A 59 -5.86 -5.74 -19.68
CA CYS A 59 -4.49 -5.33 -19.45
C CYS A 59 -4.34 -3.83 -19.78
N ALA A 60 -5.13 -3.02 -19.09
CA ALA A 60 -5.45 -1.66 -19.52
C ALA A 60 -4.27 -0.69 -19.52
N GLY A 61 -3.18 -1.00 -18.81
CA GLY A 61 -2.07 -0.08 -18.61
C GLY A 61 -2.59 1.23 -18.00
N GLU A 62 -2.28 2.35 -18.64
CA GLU A 62 -2.77 3.67 -18.21
C GLU A 62 -4.23 3.96 -18.65
N GLY A 63 -4.88 3.05 -19.38
CA GLY A 63 -6.28 3.17 -19.81
C GLY A 63 -6.51 4.05 -21.04
N THR A 64 -5.45 4.46 -21.74
CA THR A 64 -5.52 5.36 -22.91
C THR A 64 -6.25 4.73 -24.10
N PHE A 65 -6.01 3.45 -24.37
CA PHE A 65 -6.66 2.69 -25.44
C PHE A 65 -8.15 2.51 -25.15
N LEU A 66 -8.49 1.88 -24.01
CA LEU A 66 -9.87 1.70 -23.55
C LEU A 66 -10.64 3.04 -23.54
N GLY A 67 -10.09 4.07 -22.89
CA GLY A 67 -10.75 5.37 -22.77
C GLY A 67 -11.04 6.01 -24.12
N SER A 68 -10.17 5.82 -25.12
CA SER A 68 -10.38 6.35 -26.47
C SER A 68 -11.49 5.63 -27.23
N ILE A 69 -11.56 4.30 -27.14
CA ILE A 69 -12.64 3.52 -27.76
C ILE A 69 -13.97 3.76 -27.04
N VAL A 70 -13.98 3.85 -25.71
CA VAL A 70 -15.19 4.16 -24.92
C VAL A 70 -15.73 5.55 -25.26
N ARG A 71 -14.88 6.58 -25.39
CA ARG A 71 -15.32 7.91 -25.83
C ARG A 71 -15.92 7.86 -27.24
N TYR A 72 -15.31 7.11 -28.15
CA TYR A 72 -15.81 6.94 -29.51
C TYR A 72 -17.17 6.23 -29.54
N ALA A 73 -17.32 5.13 -28.78
CA ALA A 73 -18.59 4.41 -28.63
C ALA A 73 -19.69 5.28 -28.01
N ARG A 74 -19.36 6.04 -26.95
CA ARG A 74 -20.29 6.98 -26.29
C ARG A 74 -20.73 8.11 -27.21
N LYS A 75 -19.84 8.59 -28.09
CA LYS A 75 -20.20 9.57 -29.13
C LYS A 75 -21.20 8.95 -30.12
N ALA A 76 -20.91 7.75 -30.63
CA ALA A 76 -21.82 7.04 -31.51
C ALA A 76 -23.19 6.75 -30.85
N ALA A 77 -23.22 6.44 -29.55
CA ALA A 77 -24.46 6.25 -28.80
C ALA A 77 -25.32 7.52 -28.78
N LYS A 78 -24.70 8.68 -28.51
CA LYS A 78 -25.37 9.99 -28.50
C LYS A 78 -25.90 10.41 -29.87
N GLU A 79 -25.18 10.06 -30.93
CA GLU A 79 -25.55 10.36 -32.32
C GLU A 79 -26.57 9.37 -32.88
N SER A 80 -26.77 8.22 -32.23
CA SER A 80 -27.74 7.21 -32.65
C SER A 80 -29.18 7.68 -32.42
N THR A 81 -30.11 7.19 -33.24
CA THR A 81 -31.55 7.42 -33.05
C THR A 81 -32.16 6.51 -31.99
N ALA A 82 -31.39 5.57 -31.44
CA ALA A 82 -31.87 4.62 -30.45
C ALA A 82 -32.06 5.27 -29.08
N LYS A 83 -33.22 5.01 -28.46
CA LYS A 83 -33.42 5.31 -27.03
C LYS A 83 -32.61 4.34 -26.17
N ASN A 84 -32.18 4.83 -25.01
CA ASN A 84 -31.45 4.08 -23.99
C ASN A 84 -30.15 3.40 -24.48
N ALA A 85 -29.45 4.04 -25.43
CA ALA A 85 -28.13 3.61 -25.87
C ALA A 85 -27.09 3.88 -24.76
N ILE A 86 -26.43 2.82 -24.28
CA ILE A 86 -25.51 2.88 -23.14
C ILE A 86 -24.21 2.17 -23.49
N VAL A 87 -23.10 2.74 -23.02
CA VAL A 87 -21.77 2.13 -23.10
C VAL A 87 -21.24 1.92 -21.70
N VAL A 88 -20.87 0.68 -21.39
CA VAL A 88 -20.22 0.31 -20.14
C VAL A 88 -18.82 -0.19 -20.40
N SER A 89 -17.90 0.13 -19.50
CA SER A 89 -16.47 -0.06 -19.67
C SER A 89 -15.82 -0.69 -18.44
N TYR A 90 -14.92 -1.62 -18.70
CA TYR A 90 -14.28 -2.45 -17.68
C TYR A 90 -12.77 -2.49 -17.92
N ALA A 91 -11.98 -2.45 -16.85
CA ALA A 91 -10.53 -2.51 -16.92
C ALA A 91 -9.94 -3.41 -15.84
N VAL A 92 -8.86 -4.12 -16.18
CA VAL A 92 -7.96 -4.76 -15.23
C VAL A 92 -6.55 -4.24 -15.47
N GLU A 93 -5.84 -3.92 -14.39
CA GLU A 93 -4.42 -3.60 -14.45
C GLU A 93 -3.74 -4.09 -13.17
N LEU A 94 -2.59 -4.76 -13.33
CA LEU A 94 -1.86 -5.36 -12.21
C LEU A 94 -0.99 -4.32 -11.49
N ASP A 95 -0.38 -3.40 -12.24
CA ASP A 95 0.51 -2.39 -11.72
C ASP A 95 -0.25 -1.20 -11.13
N GLU A 96 0.06 -0.86 -9.87
CA GLU A 96 -0.59 0.22 -9.14
C GLU A 96 -0.48 1.57 -9.83
N THR A 97 0.72 1.94 -10.29
CA THR A 97 0.96 3.28 -10.86
C THR A 97 0.19 3.50 -12.15
N ARG A 98 0.06 2.46 -12.98
CA ARG A 98 -0.74 2.49 -14.21
C ARG A 98 -2.23 2.43 -13.90
N PHE A 99 -2.64 1.58 -12.95
CA PHE A 99 -4.03 1.46 -12.50
C PHE A 99 -4.60 2.80 -12.02
N GLU A 100 -3.82 3.58 -11.26
CA GLU A 100 -4.24 4.90 -10.77
C GLU A 100 -4.52 5.90 -11.88
N LYS A 101 -3.81 5.80 -13.01
CA LYS A 101 -3.98 6.68 -14.19
C LYS A 101 -5.24 6.37 -15.00
N ILE A 102 -5.86 5.20 -14.82
CA ILE A 102 -7.11 4.84 -15.51
C ILE A 102 -8.25 5.74 -15.02
N ARG A 103 -8.83 6.53 -15.94
CA ARG A 103 -9.96 7.45 -15.69
C ARG A 103 -11.15 7.15 -16.61
N GLY A 104 -12.36 7.50 -16.17
CA GLY A 104 -13.58 7.47 -17.00
C GLY A 104 -14.11 6.08 -17.37
N THR A 105 -13.58 5.03 -16.72
CA THR A 105 -14.02 3.64 -16.82
C THR A 105 -15.08 3.35 -15.75
N ASP A 106 -16.10 2.56 -16.06
CA ASP A 106 -17.24 2.30 -15.15
C ASP A 106 -16.87 1.32 -14.02
N GLN A 107 -16.04 0.32 -14.32
CA GLN A 107 -15.47 -0.58 -13.31
C GLN A 107 -13.99 -0.87 -13.62
N LYS A 108 -13.11 -0.75 -12.63
CA LYS A 108 -11.71 -1.15 -12.76
C LYS A 108 -11.24 -1.97 -11.55
N ILE A 109 -10.41 -2.97 -11.79
CA ILE A 109 -9.82 -3.83 -10.74
C ILE A 109 -8.30 -3.74 -10.80
N ARG A 110 -7.66 -3.52 -9.65
CA ARG A 110 -6.22 -3.67 -9.49
C ARG A 110 -5.91 -5.13 -9.16
N GLY A 111 -5.33 -5.86 -10.10
CA GLY A 111 -5.04 -7.28 -9.90
C GLY A 111 -4.67 -8.00 -11.17
N SER A 112 -4.41 -9.31 -11.04
CA SER A 112 -4.11 -10.16 -12.18
C SER A 112 -5.37 -10.43 -13.01
N PHE A 113 -5.27 -10.28 -14.33
CA PHE A 113 -6.32 -10.72 -15.24
C PHE A 113 -6.70 -12.18 -14.98
N PHE A 114 -5.71 -13.05 -14.71
CA PHE A 114 -5.90 -14.49 -14.46
C PHE A 114 -6.71 -14.80 -13.19
N ASP A 115 -6.83 -13.84 -12.28
CA ASP A 115 -7.65 -13.96 -11.07
C ASP A 115 -9.03 -13.32 -11.18
N THR A 116 -9.39 -12.81 -12.36
CA THR A 116 -10.74 -12.27 -12.60
C THR A 116 -11.75 -13.30 -13.10
N THR A 117 -13.02 -13.09 -12.77
CA THR A 117 -14.19 -13.82 -13.29
C THR A 117 -15.25 -12.83 -13.76
N THR A 118 -15.94 -13.13 -14.86
CA THR A 118 -17.00 -12.27 -15.37
C THR A 118 -17.88 -12.98 -16.40
N SER A 119 -18.93 -12.28 -16.81
CA SER A 119 -19.84 -12.57 -17.92
C SER A 119 -19.37 -11.91 -19.23
N ASP A 120 -19.96 -12.31 -20.35
CA ASP A 120 -19.54 -11.91 -21.70
C ASP A 120 -19.60 -10.39 -22.03
N PHE A 121 -18.57 -9.87 -22.71
CA PHE A 121 -18.43 -8.50 -23.22
C PHE A 121 -18.55 -8.40 -24.74
N ASP A 122 -19.02 -7.27 -25.27
CA ASP A 122 -19.19 -7.08 -26.72
C ASP A 122 -17.90 -6.76 -27.45
N ILE A 123 -16.98 -6.08 -26.77
CA ILE A 123 -15.66 -5.75 -27.28
C ILE A 123 -14.60 -6.11 -26.24
N LEU A 124 -13.58 -6.84 -26.69
CA LEU A 124 -12.34 -7.07 -25.94
C LEU A 124 -11.18 -6.33 -26.60
N LEU A 125 -10.49 -5.50 -25.84
CA LEU A 125 -9.29 -4.78 -26.26
C LEU A 125 -8.08 -5.44 -25.61
N LEU A 126 -7.41 -6.35 -26.30
CA LEU A 126 -6.37 -7.21 -25.73
C LEU A 126 -5.00 -6.82 -26.32
N ASN A 127 -4.22 -6.05 -25.56
CA ASN A 127 -2.81 -5.76 -25.83
C ASN A 127 -1.96 -6.28 -24.66
N PRO A 128 -1.85 -7.61 -24.51
CA PRO A 128 -1.25 -8.24 -23.34
C PRO A 128 0.24 -7.95 -23.29
N PRO A 129 0.83 -7.92 -22.08
CA PRO A 129 2.28 -7.85 -21.97
C PRO A 129 2.89 -9.09 -22.62
N TYR A 130 3.96 -8.90 -23.40
CA TYR A 130 4.65 -10.01 -24.04
C TYR A 130 6.14 -9.98 -23.75
N ASN A 131 6.68 -11.16 -23.45
CA ASN A 131 8.10 -11.44 -23.43
C ASN A 131 8.35 -12.63 -24.36
N ARG A 132 9.41 -12.57 -25.17
CA ARG A 132 9.73 -13.59 -26.19
C ARG A 132 9.94 -15.01 -25.62
N ASN A 133 10.10 -15.14 -24.31
CA ASN A 133 10.55 -16.37 -23.67
C ASN A 133 9.49 -17.10 -22.81
N THR A 134 8.27 -16.59 -22.66
CA THR A 134 7.32 -17.15 -21.67
C THR A 134 6.14 -17.93 -22.26
N GLY A 135 5.77 -17.72 -23.53
CA GLY A 135 4.62 -18.40 -24.15
C GLY A 135 3.26 -18.04 -23.52
N GLU A 136 3.22 -17.01 -22.67
CA GLU A 136 2.04 -16.63 -21.88
C GLU A 136 0.89 -16.06 -22.72
N LEU A 137 1.18 -15.57 -23.93
CA LEU A 137 0.17 -14.96 -24.82
C LEU A 137 -0.99 -15.89 -25.14
N ILE A 138 -0.71 -17.19 -25.29
CA ILE A 138 -1.75 -18.19 -25.51
C ILE A 138 -2.70 -18.24 -24.31
N GLN A 139 -2.19 -18.17 -23.08
CA GLN A 139 -3.01 -18.19 -21.87
C GLN A 139 -3.88 -16.94 -21.75
N TRP A 140 -3.36 -15.77 -22.16
CA TRP A 140 -4.15 -14.54 -22.23
C TRP A 140 -5.32 -14.68 -23.20
N VAL A 141 -5.06 -15.21 -24.41
CA VAL A 141 -6.09 -15.43 -25.43
C VAL A 141 -7.11 -16.48 -24.97
N ASP A 142 -6.67 -17.60 -24.41
CA ASP A 142 -7.53 -18.66 -23.88
C ASP A 142 -8.47 -18.16 -22.81
N LYS A 143 -7.96 -17.31 -21.91
CA LYS A 143 -8.79 -16.71 -20.88
C LYS A 143 -9.76 -15.67 -21.45
N ALA A 144 -9.36 -14.91 -22.46
CA ALA A 144 -10.17 -13.84 -23.03
C ALA A 144 -11.31 -14.36 -23.95
N ILE A 145 -11.09 -15.42 -24.73
CA ILE A 145 -12.08 -16.03 -25.62
C ILE A 145 -13.45 -16.25 -24.97
N PRO A 146 -13.56 -16.94 -23.81
CA PRO A 146 -14.86 -17.20 -23.19
C PRO A 146 -15.56 -15.91 -22.72
N MET A 147 -14.80 -14.84 -22.45
CA MET A 147 -15.31 -13.54 -21.98
C MET A 147 -15.85 -12.67 -23.12
N LEU A 148 -15.72 -13.07 -24.39
CA LEU A 148 -16.26 -12.32 -25.53
C LEU A 148 -17.68 -12.81 -25.88
N SER A 149 -18.65 -11.92 -25.99
CA SER A 149 -20.01 -12.25 -26.37
C SER A 149 -20.08 -12.87 -27.76
N ARG A 150 -21.15 -13.61 -28.03
CA ARG A 150 -21.39 -14.15 -29.37
C ARG A 150 -21.54 -12.99 -30.37
N SER A 151 -20.85 -13.06 -31.50
CA SER A 151 -20.71 -11.94 -32.46
C SER A 151 -20.01 -10.69 -31.91
N GLY A 152 -19.42 -10.76 -30.71
CA GLY A 152 -18.53 -9.72 -30.21
C GLY A 152 -17.24 -9.66 -31.02
N VAL A 153 -16.52 -8.54 -30.87
CA VAL A 153 -15.25 -8.27 -31.54
C VAL A 153 -14.11 -8.26 -30.53
N MET A 154 -13.06 -9.02 -30.78
CA MET A 154 -11.80 -8.89 -30.06
C MET A 154 -10.78 -8.19 -30.96
N VAL A 155 -10.13 -7.17 -30.40
CA VAL A 155 -8.98 -6.48 -30.99
C VAL A 155 -7.76 -6.97 -30.24
N LEU A 156 -6.96 -7.81 -30.90
CA LEU A 156 -5.77 -8.43 -30.34
C LEU A 156 -4.51 -7.76 -30.92
N VAL A 157 -3.70 -7.15 -30.08
CA VAL A 157 -2.42 -6.53 -30.46
C VAL A 157 -1.29 -7.42 -29.98
N ILE A 158 -0.60 -8.09 -30.91
CA ILE A 158 0.47 -9.03 -30.61
C ILE A 158 1.60 -8.94 -31.64
N PRO A 159 2.81 -9.41 -31.33
CA PRO A 159 3.86 -9.57 -32.33
C PRO A 159 3.47 -10.56 -33.42
N GLN A 160 3.76 -10.25 -34.70
CA GLN A 160 3.39 -11.11 -35.83
C GLN A 160 4.00 -12.50 -35.75
N TYR A 161 5.19 -12.66 -35.17
CA TYR A 161 5.84 -13.97 -35.05
C TYR A 161 5.09 -14.96 -34.14
N GLU A 162 4.10 -14.48 -33.38
CA GLU A 162 3.18 -15.30 -32.56
C GLU A 162 2.03 -15.88 -33.39
N LEU A 163 1.75 -15.34 -34.59
CA LEU A 163 0.77 -15.89 -35.52
C LEU A 163 1.33 -17.14 -36.20
N LYS A 164 1.50 -18.23 -35.43
CA LYS A 164 1.91 -19.55 -35.91
C LYS A 164 1.49 -20.63 -34.92
N GLY A 165 1.48 -21.89 -35.37
CA GLY A 165 1.21 -23.05 -34.51
C GLY A 165 -0.09 -22.90 -33.72
N GLU A 166 -0.02 -23.16 -32.42
CA GLU A 166 -1.17 -23.18 -31.49
C GLU A 166 -1.98 -21.87 -31.48
N MET A 167 -1.32 -20.71 -31.62
CA MET A 167 -2.04 -19.43 -31.64
C MET A 167 -3.01 -19.35 -32.83
N ILE A 168 -2.54 -19.65 -34.05
CA ILE A 168 -3.38 -19.64 -35.24
C ILE A 168 -4.50 -20.68 -35.13
N GLU A 169 -4.19 -21.88 -34.64
CA GLU A 169 -5.19 -22.94 -34.44
C GLU A 169 -6.29 -22.49 -33.48
N LYS A 170 -5.94 -21.82 -32.37
CA LYS A 170 -6.91 -21.27 -31.42
C LYS A 170 -7.74 -20.15 -32.02
N LEU A 171 -7.12 -19.22 -32.75
CA LEU A 171 -7.84 -18.12 -33.39
C LEU A 171 -8.84 -18.65 -34.42
N ARG A 172 -8.40 -19.52 -35.33
CA ARG A 172 -9.26 -20.13 -36.36
C ARG A 172 -10.32 -21.06 -35.78
N GLY A 173 -10.03 -21.72 -34.66
CA GLY A 173 -10.97 -22.62 -33.98
C GLY A 173 -12.12 -21.87 -33.27
N ASN A 174 -11.91 -20.63 -32.83
CA ASN A 174 -12.88 -19.89 -32.02
C ASN A 174 -13.56 -18.72 -32.74
N PHE A 175 -12.94 -18.20 -33.81
CA PHE A 175 -13.40 -17.01 -34.52
C PHE A 175 -13.72 -17.34 -35.98
N LYS A 176 -14.79 -16.73 -36.52
CA LYS A 176 -15.18 -16.89 -37.94
C LYS A 176 -14.51 -15.89 -38.87
N PHE A 177 -13.96 -14.83 -38.30
CA PHE A 177 -13.35 -13.71 -39.01
C PHE A 177 -12.07 -13.39 -38.26
N CYS A 178 -10.96 -13.35 -38.99
CA CYS A 178 -9.62 -13.14 -38.46
C CYS A 178 -8.85 -12.24 -39.42
N TYR A 179 -8.81 -10.93 -39.18
CA TYR A 179 -8.11 -10.03 -40.09
C TYR A 179 -7.09 -9.18 -39.35
N ALA A 180 -5.84 -9.23 -39.80
CA ALA A 180 -4.72 -8.52 -39.24
C ALA A 180 -4.29 -7.34 -40.11
N TYR A 181 -3.91 -6.25 -39.45
CA TYR A 181 -3.16 -5.15 -40.04
C TYR A 181 -1.81 -4.99 -39.35
N LYS A 182 -0.83 -4.46 -40.07
CA LYS A 182 0.43 -3.99 -39.47
C LYS A 182 0.17 -2.77 -38.58
N SER A 183 0.73 -2.80 -37.37
CA SER A 183 0.73 -1.67 -36.42
C SER A 183 1.51 -0.47 -36.96
N GLU A 184 1.25 0.73 -36.43
CA GLU A 184 1.96 1.98 -36.75
C GLU A 184 3.49 1.82 -36.73
N GLU A 185 4.05 1.30 -35.64
CA GLU A 185 5.51 1.09 -35.50
C GLU A 185 5.92 -0.36 -35.82
N TYR A 186 5.31 -0.93 -36.87
CA TYR A 186 5.57 -2.32 -37.28
C TYR A 186 7.08 -2.61 -37.48
N ASP A 187 7.87 -1.68 -38.01
CA ASP A 187 9.28 -1.96 -38.23
C ASP A 187 10.10 -2.10 -36.94
N ALA A 188 9.68 -1.41 -35.87
CA ALA A 188 10.34 -1.48 -34.57
C ALA A 188 9.88 -2.69 -33.74
N PHE A 189 8.56 -2.94 -33.69
CA PHE A 189 7.97 -3.92 -32.78
C PHE A 189 7.44 -5.18 -33.46
N LYS A 190 7.26 -5.14 -34.79
CA LYS A 190 6.64 -6.19 -35.60
C LYS A 190 5.27 -6.61 -35.07
N GLN A 191 4.53 -5.66 -34.50
CA GLN A 191 3.18 -5.88 -33.97
C GLN A 191 2.12 -5.80 -35.06
N VAL A 192 1.10 -6.63 -34.91
CA VAL A 192 -0.10 -6.62 -35.74
C VAL A 192 -1.31 -6.37 -34.86
N VAL A 193 -2.31 -5.68 -35.43
CA VAL A 193 -3.62 -5.49 -34.81
C VAL A 193 -4.59 -6.43 -35.51
N VAL A 194 -5.01 -7.46 -34.78
CA VAL A 194 -5.85 -8.54 -35.28
C VAL A 194 -7.29 -8.31 -34.82
N PHE A 195 -8.21 -8.25 -35.77
CA PHE A 195 -9.63 -8.16 -35.54
C PHE A 195 -10.27 -9.54 -35.65
N LEU A 196 -10.96 -9.94 -34.59
CA LEU A 196 -11.52 -11.27 -34.42
C LEU A 196 -13.01 -11.16 -34.11
N THR A 197 -13.86 -11.99 -34.74
CA THR A 197 -15.31 -12.02 -34.43
C THR A 197 -15.79 -13.41 -34.04
N ARG A 198 -16.44 -13.53 -32.87
CA ARG A 198 -16.89 -14.83 -32.33
C ARG A 198 -18.06 -15.39 -33.14
N GLN A 199 -18.15 -16.72 -33.26
CA GLN A 199 -19.27 -17.40 -33.90
C GLN A 199 -20.59 -17.22 -33.13
N LYS A 200 -21.73 -17.22 -33.86
CA LYS A 200 -23.07 -17.39 -33.25
C LYS A 200 -23.29 -18.90 -33.04
N MET A 201 -23.63 -19.37 -31.83
CA MET A 201 -24.15 -20.74 -31.72
C MET A 201 -25.55 -20.79 -32.30
N ASN A 202 -25.63 -21.21 -33.57
CA ASN A 202 -26.70 -21.97 -34.21
C ASN A 202 -26.45 -22.06 -35.72
N GLN A 203 -25.21 -22.36 -36.11
CA GLN A 203 -24.91 -22.81 -37.46
C GLN A 203 -23.91 -23.97 -37.40
N GLN A 204 -24.36 -25.13 -36.89
CA GLN A 204 -24.18 -26.31 -37.73
C GLN A 204 -25.10 -26.08 -38.92
N ASN A 205 -24.63 -25.33 -39.91
CA ASN A 205 -25.33 -25.17 -41.17
C ASN A 205 -24.71 -26.23 -42.08
N PRO A 206 -25.41 -27.32 -42.42
CA PRO A 206 -24.95 -28.30 -43.41
C PRO A 206 -24.72 -27.62 -44.78
N TYR A 207 -25.29 -26.43 -44.96
CA TYR A 207 -25.04 -25.53 -46.07
C TYR A 207 -24.05 -24.44 -45.65
N ARG A 208 -22.75 -24.70 -45.83
CA ARG A 208 -21.78 -23.62 -46.03
C ARG A 208 -22.28 -22.79 -47.21
N SER A 209 -22.81 -21.60 -46.95
CA SER A 209 -23.08 -20.64 -48.03
C SER A 209 -21.78 -20.42 -48.78
N ARG A 210 -21.77 -20.68 -50.10
CA ARG A 210 -20.62 -20.41 -50.99
C ARG A 210 -20.20 -18.92 -51.02
N TYR A 211 -20.92 -18.05 -50.33
CA TYR A 211 -20.76 -16.60 -50.32
C TYR A 211 -20.38 -16.00 -48.95
N GLU A 212 -20.32 -16.79 -47.87
CA GLU A 212 -19.69 -16.31 -46.63
C GLU A 212 -18.17 -16.40 -46.79
N LYS A 213 -17.55 -15.30 -47.21
CA LYS A 213 -16.09 -15.17 -47.23
C LYS A 213 -15.59 -15.18 -45.78
N PHE A 214 -14.98 -16.28 -45.37
CA PHE A 214 -14.08 -16.31 -44.22
C PHE A 214 -12.89 -15.41 -44.58
N TYR A 215 -12.85 -14.21 -44.03
CA TYR A 215 -11.68 -13.33 -44.18
C TYR A 215 -10.65 -13.76 -43.14
N ASP A 216 -9.53 -14.27 -43.65
CA ASP A 216 -8.39 -14.75 -42.88
C ASP A 216 -7.09 -14.46 -43.63
N ASN A 217 -6.32 -13.48 -43.14
CA ASN A 217 -5.01 -13.13 -43.67
C ASN A 217 -3.87 -13.40 -42.67
N LEU A 218 -4.10 -14.26 -41.66
CA LEU A 218 -3.15 -14.46 -40.57
C LEU A 218 -1.84 -15.14 -41.00
N ASP A 219 -1.86 -15.88 -42.12
CA ASP A 219 -0.67 -16.58 -42.64
C ASP A 219 0.31 -15.64 -43.38
N ASP A 220 -0.04 -14.36 -43.59
CA ASP A 220 0.77 -13.35 -44.31
C ASP A 220 1.33 -13.86 -45.66
N THR A 221 0.46 -14.48 -46.47
CA THR A 221 0.85 -15.06 -47.76
C THR A 221 0.98 -13.99 -48.84
N GLN A 222 1.62 -14.31 -49.96
CA GLN A 222 1.66 -13.37 -51.09
C GLN A 222 0.27 -13.09 -51.67
N GLN A 223 -0.65 -14.06 -51.59
CA GLN A 223 -2.03 -13.91 -52.08
C GLN A 223 -2.89 -13.07 -51.13
N ASP A 224 -2.69 -13.20 -49.81
CA ASP A 224 -3.41 -12.44 -48.79
C ASP A 224 -2.45 -11.94 -47.70
N PRO A 225 -1.70 -10.85 -47.97
CA PRO A 225 -0.68 -10.36 -47.06
C PRO A 225 -1.31 -9.52 -45.93
N ILE A 226 -0.60 -9.43 -44.81
CA ILE A 226 -0.90 -8.49 -43.73
C ILE A 226 -0.45 -7.09 -44.17
N LYS A 227 -1.44 -6.25 -44.44
CA LYS A 227 -1.26 -4.90 -44.98
C LYS A 227 -1.30 -3.84 -43.89
N PHE A 228 -0.86 -2.63 -44.23
CA PHE A 228 -1.19 -1.47 -43.42
C PHE A 228 -2.67 -1.09 -43.61
N TYR A 229 -3.30 -0.55 -42.58
CA TYR A 229 -4.73 -0.20 -42.60
C TYR A 229 -5.17 0.61 -43.83
N ARG A 230 -4.34 1.58 -44.25
CA ARG A 230 -4.66 2.49 -45.37
C ARG A 230 -4.81 1.78 -46.71
N GLU A 231 -4.28 0.57 -46.86
CA GLU A 231 -4.29 -0.17 -48.12
C GLU A 231 -5.61 -0.94 -48.34
N ASN A 232 -6.28 -1.38 -47.27
CA ASN A 232 -7.53 -2.13 -47.37
C ASN A 232 -8.38 -1.94 -46.11
N PRO A 233 -9.01 -0.76 -45.91
CA PRO A 233 -9.77 -0.48 -44.70
C PRO A 233 -11.03 -1.36 -44.65
N LEU A 234 -11.21 -2.06 -43.53
CA LEU A 234 -12.37 -2.88 -43.23
C LEU A 234 -13.30 -2.15 -42.26
N SER A 235 -14.56 -2.58 -42.23
CA SER A 235 -15.55 -2.14 -41.24
C SER A 235 -16.25 -3.35 -40.62
N LEU A 236 -16.35 -3.35 -39.29
CA LEU A 236 -16.95 -4.38 -38.44
C LEU A 236 -18.02 -3.75 -37.55
N THR A 237 -19.27 -4.13 -37.77
CA THR A 237 -20.38 -3.64 -36.97
C THR A 237 -20.57 -4.44 -35.68
N VAL A 238 -20.48 -3.76 -34.54
CA VAL A 238 -20.83 -4.28 -33.22
C VAL A 238 -22.25 -3.86 -32.88
N ASN A 239 -23.13 -4.83 -32.64
CA ASN A 239 -24.53 -4.59 -32.35
C ASN A 239 -24.78 -4.54 -30.84
N ALA A 240 -25.49 -3.52 -30.37
CA ALA A 240 -25.88 -3.41 -28.97
C ALA A 240 -26.82 -4.55 -28.55
N ARG A 241 -26.63 -5.07 -27.33
CA ARG A 241 -27.50 -6.07 -26.71
C ARG A 241 -28.60 -5.40 -25.91
N THR A 242 -29.78 -6.03 -25.87
CA THR A 242 -30.96 -5.58 -25.12
C THR A 242 -31.16 -6.34 -23.79
N SER A 243 -30.10 -6.92 -23.23
CA SER A 243 -30.20 -7.74 -22.01
C SER A 243 -30.17 -6.88 -20.75
N ASP A 244 -30.96 -7.22 -19.73
CA ASP A 244 -30.99 -6.48 -18.46
C ASP A 244 -29.71 -6.63 -17.61
N ALA A 245 -28.95 -7.71 -17.80
CA ALA A 245 -27.78 -8.00 -16.97
C ALA A 245 -26.52 -7.29 -17.51
N ARG A 246 -26.07 -6.24 -16.81
CA ARG A 246 -24.75 -5.65 -17.04
C ARG A 246 -23.65 -6.66 -16.67
N PRO A 247 -22.57 -6.77 -17.46
CA PRO A 247 -21.48 -7.65 -17.07
C PRO A 247 -20.91 -7.25 -15.70
N LEU A 248 -20.65 -8.24 -14.86
CA LEU A 248 -20.03 -8.02 -13.56
C LEU A 248 -18.60 -8.54 -13.59
N LEU A 249 -17.61 -7.65 -13.48
CA LEU A 249 -16.21 -8.04 -13.36
C LEU A 249 -15.89 -8.25 -11.86
N GLN A 250 -15.42 -9.43 -11.49
CA GLN A 250 -15.06 -9.78 -10.12
C GLN A 250 -13.61 -10.23 -10.03
N SER A 251 -12.95 -9.94 -8.91
CA SER A 251 -11.67 -10.52 -8.54
C SER A 251 -11.89 -11.71 -7.62
N LYS A 252 -11.14 -12.80 -7.82
CA LYS A 252 -11.08 -13.92 -6.86
C LYS A 252 -10.37 -13.51 -5.57
N ASP A 253 -9.35 -12.66 -5.68
CA ASP A 253 -8.65 -12.08 -4.54
C ASP A 253 -9.23 -10.72 -4.20
N LEU A 254 -9.93 -10.65 -3.06
CA LEU A 254 -10.55 -9.44 -2.53
C LEU A 254 -9.65 -8.70 -1.53
N SER A 255 -8.47 -9.25 -1.20
CA SER A 255 -7.55 -8.65 -0.21
C SER A 255 -7.22 -7.20 -0.53
N GLY A 256 -6.96 -6.89 -1.80
CA GLY A 256 -6.70 -5.52 -2.25
C GLY A 256 -7.89 -4.56 -2.08
N LEU A 257 -9.12 -5.04 -2.31
CA LEU A 257 -10.34 -4.27 -2.07
C LEU A 257 -10.55 -4.03 -0.57
N TYR A 258 -10.33 -5.05 0.27
CA TYR A 258 -10.44 -4.90 1.72
C TYR A 258 -9.45 -3.89 2.28
N LEU A 259 -8.20 -3.91 1.80
CA LEU A 259 -7.19 -2.93 2.18
C LEU A 259 -7.58 -1.51 1.75
N GLU A 260 -8.08 -1.33 0.53
CA GLU A 260 -8.55 -0.02 0.07
C GLU A 260 -9.78 0.46 0.85
N CYS A 261 -10.71 -0.45 1.19
CA CYS A 261 -11.84 -0.16 2.06
C CYS A 261 -11.37 0.25 3.46
N GLU A 262 -10.37 -0.42 4.02
CA GLU A 262 -9.77 -0.10 5.31
C GLU A 262 -9.10 1.28 5.28
N GLU A 263 -8.28 1.59 4.26
CA GLU A 263 -7.68 2.93 4.10
C GLU A 263 -8.72 4.03 3.93
N ARG A 264 -9.78 3.78 3.15
CA ARG A 264 -10.87 4.75 2.96
C ARG A 264 -11.67 4.92 4.23
N LEU A 265 -11.92 3.85 4.97
CA LEU A 265 -12.59 3.87 6.27
C LEU A 265 -11.74 4.65 7.28
N ASP A 266 -10.44 4.44 7.31
CA ASP A 266 -9.51 5.15 8.19
C ASP A 266 -9.46 6.66 7.85
N LYS A 267 -9.37 7.01 6.55
CA LYS A 267 -9.47 8.40 6.09
C LYS A 267 -10.82 9.02 6.45
N ALA A 268 -11.93 8.30 6.26
CA ALA A 268 -13.27 8.79 6.58
C ALA A 268 -13.46 8.96 8.09
N ALA A 269 -13.02 7.99 8.89
CA ALA A 269 -13.04 8.03 10.34
C ALA A 269 -12.21 9.21 10.85
N LYS A 270 -10.98 9.39 10.33
CA LYS A 270 -10.13 10.53 10.64
C LYS A 270 -10.79 11.86 10.27
N THR A 271 -11.39 11.97 9.09
CA THR A 271 -12.08 13.19 8.65
C THR A 271 -13.28 13.52 9.54
N ILE A 272 -14.05 12.50 9.94
CA ILE A 272 -15.19 12.66 10.85
C ILE A 272 -14.70 13.07 12.23
N LEU A 273 -13.68 12.41 12.77
CA LEU A 273 -13.07 12.73 14.05
C LEU A 273 -12.46 14.14 14.06
N ASP A 274 -11.77 14.55 13.01
CA ASP A 274 -11.19 15.89 12.87
C ASP A 274 -12.29 16.98 12.77
N ARG A 275 -13.44 16.65 12.19
CA ARG A 275 -14.59 17.57 12.10
C ARG A 275 -15.35 17.68 13.42
N GLU A 276 -15.54 16.55 14.10
CA GLU A 276 -16.31 16.48 15.35
C GLU A 276 -15.48 16.93 16.55
N TYR A 277 -14.17 16.66 16.52
CA TYR A 277 -13.18 16.99 17.54
C TYR A 277 -11.96 17.70 16.93
N PRO A 278 -12.12 18.92 16.38
CA PRO A 278 -11.02 19.67 15.81
C PRO A 278 -9.97 19.96 16.89
N SER A 279 -8.88 19.19 16.90
CA SER A 279 -7.80 19.34 17.85
C SER A 279 -6.97 20.58 17.50
N SER A 280 -6.99 21.58 18.37
CA SER A 280 -6.14 22.79 18.28
C SER A 280 -4.66 22.53 18.62
N TYR A 281 -4.29 21.27 18.90
CA TYR A 281 -2.97 20.84 19.33
C TYR A 281 -2.56 19.51 18.69
N ASP A 282 -1.26 19.32 18.53
CA ASP A 282 -0.65 18.05 18.13
C ASP A 282 -0.87 16.99 19.23
N THR A 283 -1.54 15.89 18.88
CA THR A 283 -1.82 14.75 19.79
C THR A 283 -0.76 13.65 19.71
N SER A 284 0.30 13.85 18.93
CA SER A 284 1.40 12.90 18.82
C SER A 284 2.09 12.70 20.18
N ILE A 285 2.28 11.44 20.55
CA ILE A 285 3.01 11.08 21.78
C ILE A 285 4.48 10.94 21.41
N GLN A 286 5.31 11.83 21.96
CA GLN A 286 6.76 11.76 21.81
C GLN A 286 7.44 11.40 23.13
N PRO A 287 8.51 10.60 23.12
CA PRO A 287 9.22 10.29 24.34
C PRO A 287 9.92 11.51 24.95
N VAL A 288 9.84 11.64 26.28
CA VAL A 288 10.39 12.78 27.03
C VAL A 288 11.92 12.77 27.04
N SER A 289 12.54 11.61 27.25
CA SER A 289 14.01 11.48 27.32
C SER A 289 14.51 10.17 26.72
N THR A 290 15.82 10.09 26.46
CA THR A 290 16.50 8.85 26.04
C THR A 290 16.21 7.68 26.97
N LEU A 291 15.98 6.50 26.39
CA LEU A 291 15.82 5.28 27.16
C LEU A 291 17.09 4.98 27.96
N ARG A 292 16.92 4.57 29.21
CA ARG A 292 18.00 3.99 30.00
C ARG A 292 18.28 2.57 29.53
N THR A 293 19.50 2.11 29.76
CA THR A 293 19.98 0.73 29.55
C THR A 293 18.93 -0.30 29.99
N ALA A 294 18.38 -0.16 31.21
CA ALA A 294 17.36 -1.08 31.74
C ALA A 294 16.07 -1.12 30.90
N HIS A 295 15.61 0.02 30.36
CA HIS A 295 14.40 0.07 29.53
C HIS A 295 14.62 -0.61 28.18
N ALA A 296 15.80 -0.39 27.56
CA ALA A 296 16.14 -1.00 26.28
C ALA A 296 16.20 -2.53 26.40
N VAL A 297 16.81 -3.04 27.47
CA VAL A 297 16.89 -4.48 27.76
C VAL A 297 15.51 -5.07 28.03
N GLN A 298 14.61 -4.33 28.69
CA GLN A 298 13.23 -4.76 28.92
C GLN A 298 12.41 -4.82 27.62
N LEU A 299 12.54 -3.82 26.74
CA LEU A 299 11.88 -3.83 25.43
C LEU A 299 12.38 -4.99 24.55
N ALA A 300 13.68 -5.28 24.57
CA ALA A 300 14.25 -6.41 23.85
C ALA A 300 13.71 -7.75 24.37
N ALA A 301 13.57 -7.89 25.69
CA ALA A 301 13.01 -9.08 26.33
C ALA A 301 11.51 -9.27 26.02
N MET A 302 10.73 -8.19 26.02
CA MET A 302 9.30 -8.23 25.69
C MET A 302 9.04 -8.64 24.24
N ASN A 303 9.85 -8.15 23.31
CA ASN A 303 9.70 -8.48 21.88
C ASN A 303 10.36 -9.80 21.48
N SER A 304 10.93 -10.55 22.43
CA SER A 304 11.70 -11.80 22.17
C SER A 304 12.76 -11.64 21.07
N GLN A 305 13.38 -10.46 20.98
CA GLN A 305 14.34 -10.16 19.92
C GLN A 305 15.64 -10.96 20.10
N ILE A 306 16.16 -11.47 18.97
CA ILE A 306 17.46 -12.12 18.88
C ILE A 306 18.44 -11.14 18.23
N GLU A 307 19.57 -10.93 18.87
CA GLU A 307 20.61 -9.99 18.44
C GLU A 307 21.92 -10.70 18.14
N SER A 308 22.57 -10.36 17.04
CA SER A 308 23.93 -10.83 16.76
C SER A 308 24.93 -9.91 17.46
N VAL A 309 25.80 -10.49 18.28
CA VAL A 309 26.71 -9.75 19.15
C VAL A 309 28.08 -10.38 19.13
N THR A 310 29.12 -9.55 19.21
CA THR A 310 30.50 -10.03 19.30
C THR A 310 31.05 -9.60 20.65
N ILE A 311 31.43 -10.58 21.48
CA ILE A 311 31.94 -10.34 22.83
C ILE A 311 33.32 -11.00 22.90
N ASN A 312 34.36 -10.23 23.22
CA ASN A 312 35.75 -10.70 23.28
C ASN A 312 36.24 -11.42 22.00
N GLY A 313 35.73 -11.03 20.83
CA GLY A 313 36.10 -11.61 19.53
C GLY A 313 35.30 -12.86 19.13
N GLU A 314 34.41 -13.35 19.99
CA GLU A 314 33.51 -14.47 19.67
C GLU A 314 32.11 -13.97 19.30
N HIS A 315 31.52 -14.61 18.29
CA HIS A 315 30.18 -14.28 17.80
C HIS A 315 29.10 -15.10 18.52
N PHE A 316 28.06 -14.41 18.99
CA PHE A 316 26.90 -15.00 19.64
C PHE A 316 25.60 -14.49 19.04
N LEU A 317 24.55 -15.33 19.11
CA LEU A 317 23.16 -14.87 19.05
C LEU A 317 22.64 -14.70 20.48
N ALA A 318 22.33 -13.47 20.86
CA ALA A 318 21.83 -13.11 22.18
C ALA A 318 20.30 -12.99 22.17
N LYS A 319 19.64 -13.63 23.14
CA LYS A 319 18.20 -13.49 23.39
C LYS A 319 17.98 -13.01 24.82
N TYR A 320 17.14 -11.99 24.98
CA TYR A 320 16.72 -11.49 26.30
C TYR A 320 15.37 -12.09 26.66
N MET A 321 15.21 -12.47 27.91
CA MET A 321 13.97 -13.05 28.43
C MET A 321 13.64 -12.45 29.79
N VAL A 322 12.36 -12.13 30.01
CA VAL A 322 11.87 -11.81 31.35
C VAL A 322 11.67 -13.12 32.11
N THR A 323 12.38 -13.26 33.21
CA THR A 323 12.27 -14.36 34.18
C THR A 323 11.75 -13.80 35.51
N THR A 324 11.24 -14.64 36.38
CA THR A 324 10.75 -14.20 37.69
C THR A 324 11.65 -14.77 38.78
N LYS A 325 12.24 -13.92 39.61
CA LYS A 325 13.04 -14.33 40.78
C LYS A 325 12.32 -13.95 42.05
N ALA A 326 12.30 -14.88 43.00
CA ALA A 326 11.75 -14.64 44.32
C ALA A 326 12.81 -13.95 45.19
N GLU A 327 12.45 -12.81 45.76
CA GLU A 327 13.22 -12.11 46.79
C GLU A 327 12.45 -12.19 48.11
N THR A 328 13.18 -12.44 49.19
CA THR A 328 12.60 -12.59 50.53
C THR A 328 12.97 -11.39 51.38
N TYR A 329 11.97 -10.76 51.98
CA TYR A 329 12.14 -9.66 52.91
C TYR A 329 11.70 -10.08 54.30
N ASP A 330 12.59 -9.91 55.27
CA ASP A 330 12.27 -10.07 56.68
C ASP A 330 11.91 -8.70 57.26
N SER A 331 10.70 -8.55 57.77
CA SER A 331 10.32 -7.40 58.60
C SER A 331 10.03 -7.88 60.01
N TYR A 332 10.70 -7.27 60.98
CA TYR A 332 10.46 -7.52 62.39
C TYR A 332 9.70 -6.34 62.97
N ASP A 333 8.55 -6.64 63.58
CA ASP A 333 7.78 -5.66 64.33
C ASP A 333 8.14 -5.80 65.82
N GLU A 334 8.84 -4.80 66.35
CA GLU A 334 9.33 -4.79 67.74
C GLU A 334 8.18 -4.75 68.76
N ASP A 335 7.03 -4.17 68.41
CA ASP A 335 5.90 -4.00 69.32
C ASP A 335 5.04 -5.27 69.43
N SER A 336 4.92 -6.05 68.34
CA SER A 336 4.12 -7.29 68.31
C SER A 336 4.93 -8.58 68.41
N GLY A 337 6.27 -8.50 68.39
CA GLY A 337 7.18 -9.65 68.44
C GLY A 337 7.08 -10.59 67.24
N THR A 338 6.39 -10.18 66.17
CA THR A 338 6.07 -11.04 65.04
C THR A 338 7.07 -10.81 63.90
N LYS A 339 7.72 -11.90 63.46
CA LYS A 339 8.58 -11.88 62.26
C LYS A 339 7.73 -12.21 61.03
N THR A 340 7.59 -11.25 60.12
CA THR A 340 6.89 -11.45 58.85
C THR A 340 7.91 -11.64 57.73
N LEU A 341 7.78 -12.75 57.00
CA LEU A 341 8.60 -13.08 55.84
C LEU A 341 7.78 -12.82 54.57
N THR A 342 8.15 -11.79 53.82
CA THR A 342 7.46 -11.42 52.58
C THR A 342 8.23 -11.95 51.38
N LEU A 343 7.62 -12.86 50.62
CA LEU A 343 8.17 -13.35 49.36
C LEU A 343 7.63 -12.49 48.21
N VAL A 344 8.51 -11.78 47.51
CA VAL A 344 8.17 -10.93 46.36
C VAL A 344 8.75 -11.52 45.09
N TYR A 345 7.89 -11.83 44.13
CA TYR A 345 8.28 -12.28 42.81
C TYR A 345 8.58 -11.07 41.92
N LYS A 346 9.87 -10.81 41.67
CA LYS A 346 10.30 -9.70 40.82
C LYS A 346 10.63 -10.18 39.42
N PRO A 347 10.14 -9.49 38.37
CA PRO A 347 10.60 -9.73 37.02
C PRO A 347 12.07 -9.28 36.90
N THR A 348 12.92 -10.20 36.49
CA THR A 348 14.35 -10.01 36.21
C THR A 348 14.65 -10.38 34.78
N ILE A 349 15.55 -9.66 34.12
CA ILE A 349 15.90 -9.96 32.74
C ILE A 349 17.12 -10.88 32.74
N GLU A 350 17.01 -11.99 32.02
CA GLU A 350 18.12 -12.89 31.77
C GLU A 350 18.48 -12.90 30.28
N THR A 351 19.77 -12.95 30.01
CA THR A 351 20.31 -13.04 28.66
C THR A 351 20.82 -14.44 28.40
N PHE A 352 20.40 -15.02 27.30
CA PHE A 352 20.86 -16.30 26.79
C PHE A 352 21.71 -16.06 25.55
N LEU A 353 22.84 -16.74 25.47
CA LEU A 353 23.75 -16.65 24.32
C LEU A 353 23.75 -18.00 23.61
N MET A 354 23.74 -17.98 22.28
CA MET A 354 24.00 -19.13 21.43
C MET A 354 25.33 -18.90 20.71
N ASP A 355 26.26 -19.82 20.86
CA ASP A 355 27.55 -19.76 20.15
C ASP A 355 27.45 -20.35 18.74
N GLY A 356 28.55 -20.29 17.98
CA GLY A 356 28.62 -20.82 16.61
C GLY A 356 28.41 -22.33 16.48
N THR A 357 28.42 -23.08 17.60
CA THR A 357 28.09 -24.51 17.62
C THR A 357 26.60 -24.78 17.84
N GLY A 358 25.83 -23.74 18.17
CA GLY A 358 24.40 -23.80 18.44
C GLY A 358 24.05 -24.13 19.90
N VAL A 359 25.03 -24.19 20.80
CA VAL A 359 24.78 -24.41 22.23
C VAL A 359 24.24 -23.14 22.86
N VAL A 360 23.13 -23.24 23.61
CA VAL A 360 22.53 -22.12 24.34
C VAL A 360 22.82 -22.25 25.84
N LYS A 361 23.30 -21.18 26.46
CA LYS A 361 23.48 -21.06 27.92
C LYS A 361 23.16 -19.64 28.36
N SER A 362 22.86 -19.45 29.65
CA SER A 362 22.77 -18.10 30.20
C SER A 362 24.13 -17.41 30.07
N ALA A 363 24.11 -16.09 29.94
CA ALA A 363 25.35 -15.32 29.88
C ALA A 363 26.20 -15.50 31.15
N LYS A 364 25.55 -15.66 32.31
CA LYS A 364 26.21 -15.96 33.58
C LYS A 364 26.95 -17.30 33.56
N ASP A 365 26.35 -18.34 32.99
CA ASP A 365 26.97 -19.67 32.87
C ASP A 365 28.15 -19.69 31.89
N ARG A 366 28.26 -18.65 31.06
CA ARG A 366 29.44 -18.40 30.20
C ARG A 366 30.48 -17.49 30.86
N GLY A 367 30.30 -17.11 32.11
CA GLY A 367 31.25 -16.29 32.87
C GLY A 367 31.18 -14.80 32.57
N PHE A 368 30.14 -14.32 31.89
CA PHE A 368 29.95 -12.88 31.69
C PHE A 368 29.29 -12.25 32.92
N ASP A 369 29.85 -11.15 33.41
CA ASP A 369 29.22 -10.34 34.45
C ASP A 369 27.98 -9.62 33.88
N TYR A 370 26.92 -9.57 34.69
CA TYR A 370 25.65 -8.95 34.34
C TYR A 370 25.81 -7.48 33.95
N PHE A 371 26.73 -6.75 34.61
CA PHE A 371 26.92 -5.33 34.33
C PHE A 371 27.64 -5.08 32.99
N GLU A 372 28.72 -5.80 32.73
CA GLU A 372 29.53 -5.70 31.51
C GLU A 372 28.73 -6.13 30.28
N LEU A 373 28.06 -7.28 30.38
CA LEU A 373 27.24 -7.81 29.31
C LEU A 373 26.10 -6.86 28.96
N ASN A 374 25.34 -6.37 29.94
CA ASN A 374 24.24 -5.46 29.69
C ASN A 374 24.69 -4.14 29.08
N SER A 375 25.88 -3.63 29.41
CA SER A 375 26.40 -2.39 28.82
C SER A 375 26.67 -2.55 27.31
N HIS A 376 27.37 -3.61 26.91
CA HIS A 376 27.68 -3.89 25.49
C HIS A 376 26.41 -4.14 24.68
N LEU A 377 25.53 -4.95 25.23
CA LEU A 377 24.27 -5.37 24.63
C LEU A 377 23.25 -4.22 24.49
N SER A 378 23.15 -3.39 25.53
CA SER A 378 22.25 -2.23 25.51
C SER A 378 22.69 -1.17 24.52
N THR A 379 24.00 -1.02 24.26
CA THR A 379 24.48 -0.07 23.26
C THR A 379 23.99 -0.44 21.86
N ILE A 380 23.94 -1.74 21.54
CA ILE A 380 23.42 -2.24 20.25
C ILE A 380 21.91 -2.00 20.15
N LEU A 381 21.17 -2.34 21.21
CA LEU A 381 19.72 -2.14 21.28
C LEU A 381 19.35 -0.65 21.20
N LEU A 382 20.04 0.20 21.96
CA LEU A 382 19.86 1.65 21.93
C LEU A 382 20.13 2.19 20.54
N ARG A 383 21.23 1.81 19.87
CA ARG A 383 21.51 2.24 18.47
C ARG A 383 20.38 1.90 17.50
N LYS A 384 19.74 0.73 17.64
CA LYS A 384 18.58 0.37 16.82
C LYS A 384 17.36 1.20 17.17
N LEU A 385 17.08 1.35 18.47
CA LEU A 385 15.93 2.10 18.97
C LEU A 385 16.05 3.58 18.63
N THR A 386 17.23 4.20 18.67
CA THR A 386 17.46 5.63 18.37
C THR A 386 16.96 6.04 16.99
N ARG A 387 16.93 5.14 15.99
CA ARG A 387 16.38 5.47 14.66
C ARG A 387 14.88 5.74 14.67
N LEU A 388 14.15 5.13 15.60
CA LEU A 388 12.68 5.24 15.74
C LEU A 388 12.28 6.05 16.98
N TYR A 389 13.11 6.04 18.01
CA TYR A 389 12.91 6.69 19.29
C TYR A 389 13.61 8.04 19.28
N GLN A 390 12.86 9.09 18.94
CA GLN A 390 13.35 10.47 18.92
C GLN A 390 12.88 11.20 20.19
N PRO A 391 13.69 11.24 21.26
CA PRO A 391 13.30 11.90 22.49
C PRO A 391 13.38 13.42 22.36
N LEU A 392 12.62 14.13 23.20
CA LEU A 392 12.72 15.58 23.34
C LEU A 392 14.03 16.03 24.00
N HIS A 393 14.65 15.15 24.78
CA HIS A 393 15.89 15.42 25.49
C HIS A 393 16.80 14.20 25.54
N GLU A 394 18.06 14.38 25.16
CA GLU A 394 19.12 13.39 25.38
C GLU A 394 19.80 13.58 26.72
N ILE A 395 19.76 12.55 27.56
CA ILE A 395 20.42 12.55 28.87
C ILE A 395 21.94 12.53 28.65
N GLY A 396 22.67 13.42 29.32
CA GLY A 396 24.13 13.50 29.27
C GLY A 396 24.72 14.32 28.12
N GLN A 397 23.89 14.82 27.18
CA GLN A 397 24.37 15.69 26.09
C GLN A 397 24.54 17.15 26.53
N ASP A 398 23.85 17.57 27.59
CA ASP A 398 23.71 18.97 28.00
C ASP A 398 23.46 19.05 29.51
N GLU A 399 24.46 18.62 30.28
CA GLU A 399 24.36 18.48 31.73
C GLU A 399 24.18 19.83 32.43
N GLU A 400 24.81 20.89 31.90
CA GLU A 400 24.77 22.26 32.42
C GLU A 400 23.42 22.95 32.21
N TYR A 401 22.62 22.52 31.22
CA TYR A 401 21.31 23.13 30.95
C TYR A 401 20.37 23.02 32.16
N LEU A 402 19.97 24.18 32.69
CA LEU A 402 19.14 24.34 33.89
C LEU A 402 19.75 23.73 35.17
N ALA A 403 21.07 23.51 35.21
CA ALA A 403 21.72 22.84 36.34
C ALA A 403 21.58 23.64 37.64
N ASP A 404 21.82 24.95 37.59
CA ASP A 404 21.73 25.83 38.76
C ASP A 404 20.28 26.04 39.19
N GLU A 405 19.38 26.28 38.23
CA GLU A 405 17.96 26.50 38.47
C GLU A 405 17.27 25.27 39.07
N LEU A 406 17.70 24.05 38.68
CA LEU A 406 17.11 22.80 39.17
C LEU A 406 17.75 22.30 40.47
N LYS A 407 18.93 22.81 40.85
CA LYS A 407 19.71 22.35 42.01
C LYS A 407 18.93 22.53 43.32
N ASP A 408 18.25 23.65 43.45
CA ASP A 408 17.60 24.06 44.69
C ASP A 408 16.13 23.61 44.79
N ILE A 409 15.59 23.00 43.74
CA ILE A 409 14.16 22.60 43.65
C ILE A 409 13.90 21.20 44.25
N GLY A 410 14.94 20.50 44.73
CA GLY A 410 14.79 19.22 45.45
C GLY A 410 14.28 18.05 44.60
N LEU A 411 14.34 18.17 43.26
CA LEU A 411 13.90 17.12 42.35
C LEU A 411 14.85 15.93 42.34
N LYS A 412 14.31 14.72 42.18
CA LYS A 412 15.11 13.51 41.90
C LYS A 412 15.72 13.60 40.50
N ALA A 413 16.83 12.87 40.26
CA ALA A 413 17.51 12.88 38.96
C ALA A 413 16.58 12.62 37.75
N PRO A 414 15.69 11.60 37.74
CA PRO A 414 14.77 11.39 36.62
C PRO A 414 13.78 12.54 36.41
N GLN A 415 13.42 13.24 37.49
CA GLN A 415 12.48 14.36 37.43
C GLN A 415 13.14 15.57 36.79
N ARG A 416 14.42 15.84 37.10
CA ARG A 416 15.19 16.92 36.47
C ARG A 416 15.26 16.75 34.95
N GLU A 417 15.56 15.54 34.47
CA GLU A 417 15.58 15.25 33.02
C GLU A 417 14.21 15.48 32.35
N ALA A 418 13.11 15.16 33.05
CA ALA A 418 11.77 15.41 32.53
C ALA A 418 11.44 16.91 32.45
N VAL A 419 11.89 17.72 33.41
CA VAL A 419 11.75 19.19 33.36
C VAL A 419 12.58 19.76 32.21
N LYS A 420 13.84 19.34 32.07
CA LYS A 420 14.71 19.77 30.94
C LYS A 420 14.03 19.50 29.59
N ALA A 421 13.42 18.33 29.42
CA ALA A 421 12.70 17.98 28.20
C ALA A 421 11.50 18.88 27.90
N VAL A 422 10.70 19.21 28.92
CA VAL A 422 9.56 20.14 28.77
C VAL A 422 10.06 21.53 28.38
N MET A 423 11.13 22.00 29.01
CA MET A 423 11.71 23.31 28.73
C MET A 423 12.30 23.38 27.30
N LYS A 424 13.00 22.34 26.84
CA LYS A 424 13.50 22.25 25.46
C LYS A 424 12.36 22.21 24.44
N ALA A 425 11.33 21.42 24.71
CA ALA A 425 10.13 21.37 23.86
C ALA A 425 9.42 22.72 23.79
N TYR A 426 9.33 23.44 24.90
CA TYR A 426 8.74 24.78 24.96
C TYR A 426 9.57 25.79 24.18
N ALA A 427 10.89 25.78 24.37
CA ALA A 427 11.83 26.63 23.64
C ALA A 427 11.82 26.38 22.12
N SER A 428 11.46 25.17 21.67
CA SER A 428 11.30 24.85 20.24
C SER A 428 10.06 25.47 19.58
N GLY A 429 9.23 26.20 20.33
CA GLY A 429 8.04 26.89 19.84
C GLY A 429 6.73 26.09 19.95
N ARG A 430 6.74 24.94 20.63
CA ARG A 430 5.51 24.16 20.89
C ARG A 430 4.61 24.92 21.86
N LYS A 431 3.35 25.11 21.46
CA LYS A 431 2.35 25.88 22.22
C LYS A 431 1.64 25.07 23.31
N GLY A 432 1.73 23.75 23.27
CA GLY A 432 1.13 22.84 24.28
C GLY A 432 2.01 21.62 24.48
N ILE A 433 2.36 21.33 25.73
CA ILE A 433 3.24 20.21 26.12
C ILE A 433 2.63 19.55 27.34
N GLY A 434 2.38 18.24 27.26
CA GLY A 434 1.87 17.44 28.37
C GLY A 434 2.81 16.30 28.68
N ILE A 435 3.06 16.05 29.97
CA ILE A 435 3.70 14.81 30.42
C ILE A 435 2.61 13.87 30.91
N ARG A 436 2.55 12.66 30.32
CA ARG A 436 1.79 11.55 30.87
C ARG A 436 2.67 10.73 31.79
N ALA A 437 2.32 10.60 33.07
CA ALA A 437 3.10 9.84 34.04
C ALA A 437 2.23 9.15 35.11
N ASN A 438 2.65 7.95 35.53
CA ASN A 438 1.97 7.15 36.55
C ASN A 438 1.92 7.86 37.92
N THR A 439 1.03 7.41 38.81
CA THR A 439 0.96 7.90 40.19
C THR A 439 2.28 7.68 40.93
N GLY A 440 2.68 8.61 41.82
CA GLY A 440 3.94 8.54 42.58
C GLY A 440 5.20 9.01 41.85
N THR A 441 5.11 9.39 40.57
CA THR A 441 6.24 9.92 39.78
C THR A 441 6.65 11.36 40.14
N GLY A 442 5.88 12.04 40.98
CA GLY A 442 6.12 13.43 41.40
C GLY A 442 5.67 14.48 40.39
N LYS A 443 4.55 14.25 39.68
CA LYS A 443 3.97 15.19 38.71
C LYS A 443 3.81 16.61 39.24
N THR A 444 3.36 16.74 40.49
CA THR A 444 3.19 18.02 41.19
C THR A 444 4.52 18.79 41.30
N TRP A 445 5.59 18.10 41.71
CA TRP A 445 6.93 18.68 41.79
C TRP A 445 7.52 19.07 40.43
N LEU A 446 7.25 18.27 39.39
CA LEU A 446 7.64 18.60 38.01
C LEU A 446 6.94 19.88 37.53
N ALA A 447 5.63 19.98 37.73
CA ALA A 447 4.84 21.15 37.34
C ALA A 447 5.30 22.41 38.09
N LYS A 448 5.61 22.28 39.38
CA LYS A 448 6.18 23.34 40.22
C LYS A 448 7.51 23.84 39.66
N ALA A 449 8.43 22.95 39.33
CA ALA A 449 9.72 23.32 38.76
C ALA A 449 9.58 24.05 37.42
N VAL A 450 8.73 23.55 36.51
CA VAL A 450 8.45 24.20 35.23
C VAL A 450 7.90 25.61 35.44
N LYS A 451 6.95 25.78 36.37
CA LYS A 451 6.40 27.10 36.70
C LYS A 451 7.49 28.07 37.16
N TYR A 452 8.34 27.66 38.09
CA TYR A 452 9.41 28.50 38.63
C TYR A 452 10.39 28.94 37.55
N ILE A 453 10.85 28.00 36.73
CA ILE A 453 11.83 28.25 35.68
C ILE A 453 11.24 29.12 34.56
N THR A 454 9.96 28.92 34.20
CA THR A 454 9.29 29.72 33.16
C THR A 454 8.86 31.10 33.63
N GLY A 455 8.85 31.36 34.95
CA GLY A 455 8.29 32.60 35.50
C GLY A 455 6.80 32.77 35.19
N ALA A 456 6.06 31.67 35.06
CA ALA A 456 4.66 31.70 34.64
C ALA A 456 3.81 32.54 35.61
N LYS A 457 3.24 33.64 35.11
CA LYS A 457 2.41 34.58 35.89
C LYS A 457 1.09 33.99 36.35
N ARG A 458 0.56 33.01 35.61
CA ARG A 458 -0.72 32.35 35.89
C ARG A 458 -0.56 30.86 35.72
N THR A 459 -0.99 30.10 36.70
CA THR A 459 -0.95 28.63 36.70
C THR A 459 -2.30 28.11 37.15
N ILE A 460 -2.82 27.11 36.45
CA ILE A 460 -4.05 26.42 36.81
C ILE A 460 -3.68 24.99 37.17
N MET A 461 -4.12 24.53 38.33
CA MET A 461 -4.01 23.14 38.75
C MET A 461 -5.40 22.53 38.80
N ALA A 462 -5.59 21.42 38.10
CA ALA A 462 -6.80 20.61 38.16
C ALA A 462 -6.45 19.28 38.84
N THR A 463 -7.25 18.89 39.84
CA THR A 463 -7.08 17.64 40.58
C THR A 463 -8.45 17.10 40.97
N GLU A 464 -8.52 15.83 41.36
CA GLU A 464 -9.75 15.23 41.86
C GLU A 464 -10.20 15.90 43.17
N PRO A 465 -11.51 16.08 43.43
CA PRO A 465 -12.02 16.87 44.56
C PRO A 465 -11.47 16.47 45.93
N HIS A 466 -11.25 15.18 46.17
CA HIS A 466 -10.75 14.68 47.44
C HIS A 466 -9.26 14.98 47.69
N LEU A 467 -8.49 15.31 46.64
CA LEU A 467 -7.08 15.69 46.76
C LEU A 467 -6.90 17.20 46.93
N VAL A 468 -7.97 18.01 46.78
CA VAL A 468 -7.91 19.47 46.88
C VAL A 468 -7.31 19.95 48.20
N PRO A 469 -7.72 19.45 49.40
CA PRO A 469 -7.17 19.93 50.66
C PRO A 469 -5.66 19.67 50.78
N GLN A 470 -5.21 18.51 50.32
CA GLN A 470 -3.79 18.16 50.30
C GLN A 470 -3.00 19.09 49.38
N MET A 471 -3.52 19.38 48.18
CA MET A 471 -2.84 20.28 47.24
C MET A 471 -2.81 21.72 47.75
N VAL A 472 -3.88 22.21 48.37
CA VAL A 472 -3.89 23.54 49.00
C VAL A 472 -2.79 23.65 50.06
N GLN A 473 -2.67 22.64 50.94
CA GLN A 473 -1.62 22.60 51.96
C GLN A 473 -0.21 22.52 51.36
N GLU A 474 -0.01 21.71 50.32
CA GLU A 474 1.29 21.58 49.62
C GLU A 474 1.74 22.89 48.95
N TYR A 475 0.82 23.78 48.59
CA TYR A 475 1.08 25.04 47.92
C TYR A 475 0.85 26.29 48.77
N GLU A 476 0.48 26.15 50.04
CA GLU A 476 0.11 27.25 50.94
C GLU A 476 1.22 28.29 51.14
N ASN A 477 2.49 27.83 51.12
CA ASN A 477 3.66 28.69 51.31
C ASN A 477 4.29 29.18 50.00
N GLU A 478 3.67 28.88 48.87
CA GLU A 478 4.18 29.21 47.56
C GLU A 478 3.48 30.49 47.12
N GLY A 479 4.18 31.61 46.96
CA GLY A 479 3.60 32.96 46.83
C GLY A 479 2.72 33.22 45.60
N PHE A 480 1.61 32.51 45.46
CA PHE A 480 0.62 32.63 44.39
C PHE A 480 -0.79 32.23 44.88
N ASP A 481 -1.81 32.85 44.28
CA ASP A 481 -3.20 32.59 44.63
C ASP A 481 -3.65 31.20 44.14
N VAL A 482 -4.04 30.34 45.08
CA VAL A 482 -4.65 29.03 44.78
C VAL A 482 -6.17 29.23 44.65
N HIS A 483 -6.69 29.12 43.43
CA HIS A 483 -8.12 29.14 43.17
C HIS A 483 -8.62 27.72 42.92
N VAL A 484 -9.52 27.25 43.79
CA VAL A 484 -10.23 25.98 43.60
C VAL A 484 -11.35 26.22 42.61
N ILE A 485 -11.32 25.49 41.49
CA ILE A 485 -12.44 25.41 40.55
C ILE A 485 -13.01 24.01 40.71
N ASP A 486 -14.16 23.89 41.38
CA ASP A 486 -14.92 22.64 41.39
C ASP A 486 -15.46 22.39 39.98
N SER A 487 -14.87 21.43 39.28
CA SER A 487 -15.46 20.89 38.05
C SER A 487 -16.51 19.85 38.43
N TRP A 488 -17.77 20.18 38.19
CA TRP A 488 -18.88 19.20 38.19
C TRP A 488 -18.77 18.26 36.99
#